data_AF-A0A1X7E2X1-F1
#
_entry.id   AF-A0A1X7E2X1-F1
#
_cell.length_a   1.000
_cell.length_b   1.000
_cell.length_c   1.000
_cell.angle_alpha   90.00
_cell.angle_beta   90.00
_cell.angle_gamma   90.00
#
_symmetry.space_group_name_H-M   'P 1'
#
loop_
_entity.id
_entity.type
_entity.pdbx_description
1 polymer ?
#
loop_
_entity_poly.entity_id
_entity_poly.type
_entity_poly.pdbx_seq_one_letter_code
_entity_poly.pdbx_strand_id
1 'polypeptide(L)'
;MLKSLSSNNRTAFDIVNIVAGLGLLMSPWLLGFTAETYAAWNGWIVGAAVALIAVAALYAFYEVEEWVNLVLGIWAVVAPWVLGFSAVTAAMWAHVIAGLVVAVLAAGSIWFSHNSPLSTA
;
A
#
# COMPACT_ATOMS: atom_id res chain seq x y z
N MET A 1 27.00 -10.71 -6.98
CA MET A 1 26.81 -9.27 -6.71
C MET A 1 25.39 -8.76 -7.02
N LEU A 2 24.65 -9.34 -7.97
CA LEU A 2 23.29 -8.90 -8.33
C LEU A 2 22.20 -9.20 -7.28
N LYS A 3 22.34 -10.27 -6.48
CA LYS A 3 21.35 -10.65 -5.44
C LYS A 3 21.14 -9.60 -4.35
N SER A 4 22.14 -8.78 -4.02
CA SER A 4 22.00 -7.78 -2.93
C SER A 4 21.26 -6.51 -3.37
N LEU A 5 21.25 -6.21 -4.68
CA LEU A 5 20.55 -5.04 -5.20
C LEU A 5 19.03 -5.27 -5.24
N SER A 6 18.60 -6.48 -5.61
CA SER A 6 17.17 -6.82 -5.65
C SER A 6 16.57 -6.96 -4.25
N SER A 7 17.31 -7.51 -3.28
CA SER A 7 16.83 -7.61 -1.90
C SER A 7 16.66 -6.23 -1.25
N ASN A 8 17.62 -5.32 -1.45
CA ASN A 8 17.56 -3.99 -0.84
C ASN A 8 16.38 -3.16 -1.37
N ASN A 9 16.09 -3.23 -2.67
CA ASN A 9 14.96 -2.50 -3.25
C ASN A 9 13.61 -3.02 -2.75
N ARG A 10 13.47 -4.35 -2.57
CA ARG A 10 12.26 -4.96 -2.00
C ARG A 10 12.04 -4.52 -0.56
N THR A 11 13.05 -4.66 0.30
CA THR A 11 12.97 -4.19 1.69
C THR A 11 12.65 -2.69 1.77
N ALA A 12 13.19 -1.87 0.85
CA ALA A 12 12.82 -0.47 0.78
C ALA A 12 11.35 -0.26 0.42
N PHE A 13 10.80 -1.02 -0.53
CA PHE A 13 9.38 -0.98 -0.88
C PHE A 13 8.48 -1.42 0.29
N ASP A 14 8.86 -2.48 1.00
CA ASP A 14 8.13 -2.98 2.18
C ASP A 14 8.11 -1.91 3.28
N ILE A 15 9.24 -1.26 3.55
CA ILE A 15 9.32 -0.15 4.52
C ILE A 15 8.40 1.00 4.11
N VAL A 16 8.37 1.37 2.83
CA VAL A 16 7.48 2.43 2.35
C VAL A 16 6.01 2.02 2.49
N ASN A 17 5.66 0.76 2.21
CA ASN A 17 4.30 0.24 2.42
C ASN A 17 3.91 0.24 3.90
N ILE A 18 4.82 -0.12 4.81
CA ILE A 18 4.60 -0.02 6.26
C ILE A 18 4.31 1.43 6.65
N VAL A 19 5.12 2.38 6.19
CA VAL A 19 4.92 3.81 6.49
C VAL A 19 3.61 4.32 5.89
N ALA A 20 3.28 3.97 4.66
CA ALA A 20 2.03 4.35 4.01
C ALA A 20 0.80 3.76 4.73
N GLY A 21 0.86 2.47 5.09
CA GLY A 21 -0.20 1.78 5.83
C GLY A 21 -0.41 2.37 7.22
N LEU A 22 0.67 2.59 7.98
CA LEU A 22 0.60 3.23 9.30
C LEU A 22 0.15 4.70 9.19
N GLY A 23 0.61 5.42 8.17
CA GLY A 23 0.19 6.79 7.89
C GLY A 23 -1.31 6.86 7.63
N LEU A 24 -1.84 5.96 6.79
CA LEU A 24 -3.28 5.87 6.51
C LEU A 24 -4.06 5.45 7.74
N LEU A 25 -3.58 4.46 8.50
CA LEU A 25 -4.17 4.00 9.76
C LEU A 25 -4.29 5.16 10.75
N MET A 26 -3.24 5.97 10.92
CA MET A 26 -3.25 7.09 11.87
C MET A 26 -3.95 8.34 11.33
N SER A 27 -4.16 8.43 10.02
CA SER A 27 -4.67 9.64 9.36
C SER A 27 -6.03 10.15 9.87
N PRO A 28 -7.01 9.32 10.30
CA PRO A 28 -8.27 9.85 10.82
C PRO A 28 -8.07 10.76 12.04
N TRP A 29 -7.17 10.37 12.95
CA TRP A 29 -6.83 11.18 14.12
C TRP A 29 -5.96 12.38 13.77
N LEU A 30 -4.95 12.18 12.92
CA LEU A 30 -4.00 13.25 12.56
C LEU A 30 -4.64 14.35 11.71
N LEU A 31 -5.58 13.99 10.83
CA LEU A 31 -6.20 14.89 9.87
C LEU A 31 -7.64 15.26 10.25
N GLY A 32 -8.14 14.76 11.38
CA GLY A 32 -9.40 15.22 11.97
C GLY A 32 -10.68 14.73 11.29
N PHE A 33 -10.66 13.58 10.61
CA PHE A 33 -11.84 12.99 9.98
C PHE A 33 -12.40 11.76 10.72
N THR A 34 -12.10 11.60 12.01
CA THR A 34 -12.62 10.50 12.84
C THR A 34 -14.15 10.46 12.92
N ALA A 35 -14.84 11.60 12.77
CA ALA A 35 -16.30 11.69 12.74
C ALA A 35 -16.91 11.12 11.44
N GLU A 36 -16.11 11.02 10.38
CA GLU A 36 -16.55 10.53 9.07
C GLU A 36 -16.48 9.00 9.05
N THR A 37 -17.59 8.37 9.45
CA THR A 37 -17.68 6.92 9.69
C THR A 37 -17.00 6.09 8.59
N TYR A 38 -17.38 6.29 7.33
CA TYR A 38 -16.82 5.50 6.22
C TYR A 38 -15.34 5.78 5.98
N ALA A 39 -14.91 7.04 6.07
CA ALA A 39 -13.52 7.42 5.87
C ALA A 39 -12.61 6.88 6.98
N ALA A 40 -13.03 7.00 8.23
CA ALA A 40 -12.27 6.54 9.39
C ALA A 40 -12.13 5.02 9.39
N TRP A 41 -13.23 4.28 9.24
CA TRP A 41 -13.20 2.81 9.19
C TRP A 41 -12.40 2.29 8.00
N ASN A 42 -12.55 2.88 6.82
CA ASN A 42 -11.77 2.48 5.66
C ASN A 42 -10.26 2.74 5.88
N GLY A 43 -9.90 3.91 6.42
CA GLY A 43 -8.51 4.24 6.72
C GLY A 43 -7.89 3.29 7.74
N TRP A 44 -8.62 2.92 8.80
CA TRP A 44 -8.14 1.97 9.80
C TRP A 44 -7.95 0.57 9.23
N ILE A 45 -8.95 0.04 8.53
CA ILE A 45 -8.93 -1.32 8.02
C ILE A 45 -7.86 -1.47 6.94
N VAL A 46 -7.86 -0.57 5.94
CA VAL A 46 -6.93 -0.64 4.82
C VAL A 46 -5.50 -0.33 5.28
N GLY A 47 -5.33 0.70 6.13
CA GLY A 47 -4.02 1.04 6.68
C GLY A 47 -3.41 -0.09 7.51
N ALA A 48 -4.20 -0.72 8.38
CA ALA A 48 -3.75 -1.87 9.16
C ALA A 48 -3.42 -3.08 8.26
N ALA A 49 -4.27 -3.38 7.27
CA ALA A 49 -4.03 -4.49 6.34
C ALA A 49 -2.70 -4.31 5.60
N VAL A 50 -2.47 -3.14 4.98
CA VAL A 50 -1.22 -2.84 4.26
C VAL A 50 -0.02 -2.93 5.20
N ALA A 51 -0.09 -2.33 6.39
CA ALA A 51 1.02 -2.36 7.34
C ALA A 51 1.37 -3.79 7.79
N LEU A 52 0.37 -4.60 8.13
CA LEU A 52 0.59 -5.98 8.58
C LEU A 52 1.14 -6.88 7.47
N ILE A 53 0.63 -6.72 6.25
CA ILE A 53 1.09 -7.45 5.08
C ILE A 53 2.55 -7.10 4.78
N ALA A 54 2.89 -5.82 4.77
CA ALA A 54 4.27 -5.36 4.53
C ALA A 54 5.23 -5.75 5.66
N VAL A 55 4.78 -5.86 6.92
CA VAL A 55 5.59 -6.44 8.00
C VAL A 55 5.82 -7.94 7.77
N ALA A 56 4.80 -8.68 7.33
CA ALA A 56 4.93 -10.12 7.03
C ALA A 56 5.88 -10.39 5.85
N ALA A 57 5.93 -9.47 4.88
CA ALA A 57 6.85 -9.48 3.74
C ALA A 57 8.33 -9.59 4.13
N LEU A 58 8.70 -8.89 5.22
CA LEU A 58 10.07 -8.88 5.73
C LEU A 58 10.57 -10.28 6.14
N TYR A 59 9.68 -11.24 6.35
CA TYR A 59 10.02 -12.59 6.82
C TYR A 59 9.99 -13.67 5.73
N ALA A 60 9.00 -13.71 4.83
CA ALA A 60 8.91 -14.79 3.83
C ALA A 60 7.86 -14.68 2.70
N PHE A 61 6.94 -13.70 2.71
CA PHE A 61 5.87 -13.62 1.70
C PHE A 61 6.32 -12.75 0.54
N TYR A 62 6.31 -13.28 -0.70
CA TYR A 62 6.86 -12.53 -1.84
C TYR A 62 5.85 -12.23 -2.94
N GLU A 63 5.10 -13.22 -3.43
CA GLU A 63 4.23 -12.98 -4.60
C GLU A 63 2.80 -12.58 -4.20
N VAL A 64 2.20 -13.31 -3.25
CA VAL A 64 0.84 -13.03 -2.77
C VAL A 64 0.73 -11.64 -2.15
N GLU A 65 1.78 -11.22 -1.44
CA GLU A 65 1.86 -9.93 -0.79
C GLU A 65 1.79 -8.76 -1.79
N GLU A 66 2.58 -8.82 -2.86
CA GLU A 66 2.58 -7.81 -3.93
C GLU A 66 1.19 -7.67 -4.55
N TRP A 67 0.51 -8.78 -4.86
CA TRP A 67 -0.84 -8.75 -5.41
C TRP A 67 -1.88 -8.17 -4.44
N VAL A 68 -1.81 -8.55 -3.16
CA VAL A 68 -2.76 -8.02 -2.16
C VAL A 68 -2.54 -6.53 -1.94
N ASN A 69 -1.29 -6.08 -1.84
CA ASN A 69 -0.96 -4.65 -1.75
C ASN A 69 -1.44 -3.88 -2.98
N LEU A 70 -1.31 -4.43 -4.18
CA LEU A 70 -1.83 -3.81 -5.40
C LEU A 70 -3.35 -3.61 -5.32
N VAL A 71 -4.09 -4.65 -4.94
CA VAL A 71 -5.56 -4.58 -4.80
C VAL A 71 -5.97 -3.58 -3.72
N LEU A 72 -5.32 -3.62 -2.54
CA LEU A 72 -5.59 -2.69 -1.45
C LEU A 72 -5.26 -1.25 -1.81
N GLY A 73 -4.16 -1.02 -2.53
CA GLY A 73 -3.78 0.30 -3.02
C GLY A 73 -4.79 0.87 -4.01
N ILE A 74 -5.21 0.07 -4.99
CA ILE A 74 -6.26 0.46 -5.94
C ILE A 74 -7.58 0.74 -5.21
N TRP A 75 -7.96 -0.13 -4.28
CA TRP A 75 -9.16 0.09 -3.46
C TRP A 75 -9.06 1.41 -2.68
N ALA A 76 -7.95 1.69 -2.01
CA ALA A 76 -7.74 2.93 -1.27
C ALA A 76 -7.89 4.17 -2.16
N VAL A 77 -7.40 4.11 -3.40
CA VAL A 77 -7.60 5.19 -4.38
C VAL A 77 -9.08 5.37 -4.66
N VAL A 78 -9.82 4.30 -4.99
CA VAL A 78 -11.20 4.39 -5.47
C VAL A 78 -12.23 4.57 -4.32
N ALA A 79 -11.86 4.22 -3.08
CA ALA A 79 -12.71 4.23 -1.90
C ALA A 79 -13.43 5.57 -1.62
N PRO A 80 -12.83 6.77 -1.76
CA PRO A 80 -13.51 8.03 -1.48
C PRO A 80 -14.77 8.24 -2.31
N TRP A 81 -14.77 7.78 -3.56
CA TRP A 81 -15.91 7.89 -4.46
C TRP A 81 -16.93 6.78 -4.24
N VAL A 82 -16.47 5.54 -4.00
CA VAL A 82 -17.36 4.39 -3.77
C VAL A 82 -18.08 4.49 -2.43
N LEU A 83 -17.38 4.93 -1.38
CA LEU A 83 -17.90 5.06 -0.02
C LEU A 83 -18.47 6.46 0.28
N GLY A 84 -18.39 7.39 -0.68
CA GLY A 84 -19.07 8.69 -0.60
C GLY A 84 -18.42 9.73 0.32
N PHE A 85 -17.14 9.58 0.67
CA PHE A 85 -16.40 10.56 1.49
C PHE A 85 -15.47 11.48 0.69
N SER A 86 -15.59 11.51 -0.64
CA SER A 86 -14.76 12.36 -1.52
C SER A 86 -14.90 13.86 -1.26
N ALA A 87 -15.99 14.32 -0.62
CA ALA A 87 -16.17 15.72 -0.22
C ALA A 87 -15.28 16.12 0.97
N VAL A 88 -14.76 15.14 1.73
CA VAL A 88 -13.86 15.37 2.86
C VAL A 88 -12.43 15.41 2.33
N THR A 89 -11.99 16.60 1.92
CA THR A 89 -10.71 16.83 1.23
C THR A 89 -9.52 16.11 1.91
N ALA A 90 -9.39 16.24 3.24
CA ALA A 90 -8.29 15.62 3.98
C ALA A 90 -8.33 14.08 3.91
N ALA A 91 -9.51 13.47 4.07
CA ALA A 91 -9.68 12.03 4.00
C ALA A 91 -9.44 11.52 2.57
N MET A 92 -9.98 12.21 1.56
CA MET A 92 -9.80 11.86 0.16
C MET A 92 -8.32 11.82 -0.20
N TRP A 93 -7.57 12.88 0.08
CA TRP A 93 -6.15 12.94 -0.27
C TRP A 93 -5.29 11.96 0.53
N ALA A 94 -5.60 11.72 1.81
CA ALA A 94 -4.90 10.71 2.59
C ALA A 94 -5.02 9.31 1.96
N HIS A 95 -6.23 8.93 1.55
CA HIS A 95 -6.51 7.64 0.93
C HIS A 95 -5.92 7.53 -0.48
N VAL A 96 -6.08 8.56 -1.31
CA VAL A 96 -5.58 8.56 -2.69
C VAL A 96 -4.05 8.52 -2.71
N ILE A 97 -3.37 9.33 -1.90
CA ILE A 97 -1.90 9.36 -1.87
C ILE A 97 -1.35 8.05 -1.34
N ALA A 98 -1.85 7.56 -0.20
CA ALA A 98 -1.40 6.28 0.36
C ALA A 98 -1.68 5.12 -0.61
N GLY A 99 -2.88 5.08 -1.20
CA GLY A 99 -3.26 4.07 -2.17
C GLY A 99 -2.39 4.07 -3.42
N LEU A 100 -2.07 5.25 -3.96
CA LEU A 100 -1.17 5.37 -5.12
C LEU A 100 0.24 4.90 -4.79
N VAL A 101 0.79 5.28 -3.64
CA VAL A 101 2.11 4.82 -3.20
C VAL A 101 2.14 3.29 -3.15
N VAL A 102 1.18 2.68 -2.46
CA VAL A 102 1.12 1.22 -2.30
C VAL A 102 0.92 0.52 -3.66
N ALA A 103 -0.01 1.00 -4.48
CA ALA A 103 -0.29 0.40 -5.78
C ALA A 103 0.88 0.50 -6.75
N VAL A 104 1.57 1.64 -6.82
CA VAL A 104 2.72 1.84 -7.71
C VAL A 104 3.90 0.96 -7.30
N LEU A 105 4.19 0.86 -6.00
CA LEU A 105 5.25 0.00 -5.51
C LEU A 105 4.97 -1.48 -5.77
N ALA A 106 3.74 -1.91 -5.49
CA ALA A 106 3.29 -3.27 -5.77
C ALA A 106 3.36 -3.61 -7.27
N ALA A 107 2.83 -2.74 -8.13
CA ALA A 107 2.88 -2.93 -9.58
C ALA A 107 4.32 -2.96 -10.12
N GLY A 108 5.19 -2.08 -9.60
CA GLY A 108 6.61 -2.09 -9.93
C GLY A 108 7.28 -3.41 -9.55
N SER A 109 7.02 -3.91 -8.34
CA SER A 109 7.58 -5.18 -7.87
C SER A 109 7.14 -6.36 -8.72
N ILE A 110 5.84 -6.44 -9.06
CA ILE A 110 5.27 -7.48 -9.93
C ILE A 110 5.88 -7.42 -11.32
N TRP A 111 6.06 -6.22 -11.88
CA TRP A 111 6.65 -6.04 -13.20
C TRP A 111 8.12 -6.51 -13.24
N PHE A 112 8.92 -6.13 -12.24
CA PHE A 112 10.32 -6.55 -12.17
C PHE A 112 10.48 -8.04 -11.84
N SER A 113 9.55 -8.64 -11.09
CA SER A 113 9.55 -10.08 -10.82
C SER A 113 9.23 -10.90 -12.07
N HIS A 114 8.28 -10.45 -12.91
CA HIS A 114 7.90 -11.14 -14.15
C HIS A 114 8.85 -10.87 -15.32
N ASN A 115 9.41 -9.67 -15.43
CA ASN A 115 10.29 -9.30 -16.54
C ASN A 115 11.78 -9.54 -16.25
N SER A 116 12.07 -10.57 -15.46
CA SER A 116 13.40 -11.15 -15.40
C SER A 116 13.44 -12.37 -16.34
N PRO A 117 13.52 -12.21 -17.68
CA PRO A 117 13.90 -13.32 -18.53
C PRO A 117 15.34 -13.66 -18.15
N LEU A 118 15.49 -14.71 -17.36
CA LEU A 118 16.77 -15.39 -17.29
C LEU A 118 17.11 -15.74 -18.74
N SER A 119 18.25 -15.22 -19.17
CA SER A 119 19.19 -15.84 -20.09
C SER A 119 19.09 -17.37 -20.01
N THR A 120 18.10 -17.96 -20.69
CA THR A 120 18.04 -19.40 -20.91
C THR A 120 18.93 -19.68 -22.11
N ALA A 121 20.12 -20.21 -21.79
CA ALA A 121 21.01 -21.01 -22.63
C ALA A 121 21.46 -20.42 -23.98
#